data_AF-A0AAV5D9H7-F1
#
_entry.id   AF-A0AAV5D9H7-F1
#
_cell.length_a   1.000
_cell.length_b   1.000
_cell.length_c   1.000
_cell.angle_alpha   90.00
_cell.angle_beta   90.00
_cell.angle_gamma   90.00
#
_symmetry.space_group_name_H-M   'P 1'
#
loop_
_entity.id
_entity.type
_entity.pdbx_description
1 polymer ?
#
loop_
_entity_poly.entity_id
_entity_poly.type
_entity_poly.pdbx_seq_one_letter_code
_entity_poly.pdbx_strand_id
1 'polypeptide(L)'
;MKRAMMFVIDNLGPDDRLSVVSFSSHTQRQMDLTIMSDENRELARQVVIKLMAEGGTDMGPAVEEATVILRQRGPEERSSRVGRIIFLSDGEDNFILHRHMSSEFPAETFGLDAHHDPKALRYIADRTMGVYSYVNQDLDTIKHAFAQSLGGLMSVTTMDIQVNLQTVDGITISYIHSGSYRTSITSDKRSATIEVPDLYAGEQKNFIVYLNVPEGKQNHQFLTVNGSYRNPKISKEARIQLDDSDLAVLLPNVEANTSDKTTVCPDVAAELIRLQLMEYVSTMADDATPGVLPRLWEEIKCSEHGRSAPESAVLALDDDVAEMQHEGKPFIFSWLTSHQSQRATTKGSPSKSHAFRVNAMEEMMKKVEA
;
A
#
# COMPACT_ATOMS: atom_id res chain seq x y z
N MET A 1 15.95 -5.31 16.24
CA MET A 1 15.32 -3.97 16.40
C MET A 1 16.33 -2.81 16.45
N LYS A 2 17.11 -2.60 17.53
CA LYS A 2 18.00 -1.41 17.67
C LYS A 2 18.88 -1.12 16.45
N ARG A 3 19.55 -2.14 15.91
CA ARG A 3 20.39 -2.00 14.70
C ARG A 3 19.60 -1.55 13.46
N ALA A 4 18.35 -1.98 13.32
CA ALA A 4 17.50 -1.55 12.22
C ALA A 4 17.05 -0.09 12.40
N MET A 5 16.76 0.32 13.64
CA MET A 5 16.51 1.74 13.93
C MET A 5 17.74 2.60 13.66
N MET A 6 18.97 2.12 13.95
CA MET A 6 20.19 2.82 13.55
C MET A 6 20.28 2.98 12.03
N PHE A 7 19.98 1.92 11.27
CA PHE A 7 19.94 2.00 9.81
C PHE A 7 18.98 3.08 9.31
N VAL A 8 17.79 3.20 9.91
CA VAL A 8 16.85 4.31 9.59
C VAL A 8 17.49 5.65 9.92
N ILE A 9 17.98 5.85 11.15
CA ILE A 9 18.61 7.09 11.61
C ILE A 9 19.76 7.53 10.68
N ASP A 10 20.58 6.59 10.22
CA ASP A 10 21.73 6.84 9.37
C ASP A 10 21.36 7.22 7.93
N ASN A 11 20.16 6.85 7.46
CA ASN A 11 19.68 7.16 6.11
C ASN A 11 18.73 8.36 6.07
N LEU A 12 18.31 8.91 7.21
CA LEU A 12 17.54 10.16 7.23
C LEU A 12 18.41 11.36 6.83
N GLY A 13 17.91 12.15 5.89
CA GLY A 13 18.53 13.37 5.42
C GLY A 13 18.48 14.50 6.45
N PRO A 14 19.26 15.58 6.24
CA PRO A 14 19.33 16.71 7.18
C PRO A 14 18.02 17.49 7.32
N ASP A 15 17.11 17.37 6.35
CA ASP A 15 15.77 18.00 6.38
C ASP A 15 14.68 17.06 6.90
N ASP A 16 15.00 15.79 7.15
CA ASP A 16 14.06 14.82 7.68
C ASP A 16 13.89 14.98 9.19
N ARG A 17 12.79 14.44 9.71
CA ARG A 17 12.46 14.50 11.12
C ARG A 17 12.12 13.14 11.68
N LEU A 18 12.55 12.89 12.91
CA LEU A 18 12.30 11.65 13.63
C LEU A 18 11.79 11.96 15.03
N SER A 19 10.79 11.19 15.46
CA SER A 19 10.42 11.00 16.85
C SER A 19 10.52 9.51 17.15
N VAL A 20 10.89 9.15 18.38
CA VAL A 20 10.94 7.76 18.83
C VAL A 20 9.93 7.58 19.94
N VAL A 21 9.01 6.64 19.76
CA VAL A 21 8.04 6.22 20.76
C VAL A 21 8.35 4.76 21.10
N SER A 22 8.51 4.47 22.38
CA SER A 22 8.56 3.09 22.88
C SER A 22 7.23 2.74 23.51
N PHE A 23 6.85 1.47 23.43
CA PHE A 23 5.65 0.98 24.09
C PHE A 23 5.89 -0.39 24.70
N SER A 24 5.19 -0.62 25.81
CA SER A 24 5.05 -1.89 26.51
C SER A 24 3.62 -1.98 27.05
N SER A 25 3.44 -2.23 28.36
CA SER A 25 2.20 -1.92 29.06
C SER A 25 1.93 -0.42 29.19
N HIS A 26 2.92 0.42 28.86
CA HIS A 26 2.81 1.87 28.85
C HIS A 26 3.45 2.42 27.57
N THR A 27 2.99 3.58 27.10
CA THR A 27 3.58 4.30 25.96
C THR A 27 4.41 5.47 26.44
N GLN A 28 5.62 5.63 25.90
CA GLN A 28 6.50 6.74 26.23
C GLN A 28 7.13 7.32 24.97
N ARG A 29 6.99 8.64 24.80
CA ARG A 29 7.75 9.42 23.83
C ARG A 29 9.18 9.60 24.35
N GLN A 30 10.13 8.99 23.64
CA GLN A 30 11.55 9.00 24.00
C GLN A 30 12.28 10.23 23.46
N MET A 31 11.79 10.80 22.36
CA MET A 31 12.22 12.09 21.85
C MET A 31 11.10 12.76 21.04
N ASP A 32 11.04 14.08 21.07
CA ASP A 32 10.12 14.86 20.23
C ASP A 32 10.49 14.77 18.75
N LEU A 33 9.53 15.13 17.88
CA LEU A 33 9.74 15.17 16.43
C LEU A 33 10.78 16.23 16.06
N THR A 34 12.00 15.78 15.79
CA THR A 34 13.19 16.62 15.72
C THR A 34 13.88 16.48 14.37
N ILE A 35 14.44 17.57 13.83
CA ILE A 35 15.22 17.57 12.58
C ILE A 35 16.50 16.75 12.76
N MET A 36 16.82 15.88 11.81
CA MET A 36 17.98 14.98 11.86
C MET A 36 19.27 15.66 11.38
N SER A 37 19.64 16.75 12.06
CA SER A 37 21.01 17.29 11.99
C SER A 37 22.01 16.29 12.54
N ASP A 38 23.31 16.47 12.29
CA ASP A 38 24.34 15.54 12.78
C ASP A 38 24.32 15.37 14.31
N GLU A 39 24.05 16.44 15.05
CA GLU A 39 23.88 16.42 16.51
C GLU A 39 22.63 15.65 16.94
N ASN A 40 21.48 15.96 16.35
CA ASN A 40 20.21 15.31 16.71
C ASN A 40 20.16 13.84 16.27
N ARG A 41 20.88 13.50 15.19
CA ARG A 41 21.07 12.11 14.76
C ARG A 41 21.82 11.32 15.84
N GLU A 42 22.89 11.89 16.42
CA GLU A 42 23.60 11.25 17.51
C GLU A 42 22.75 11.14 18.79
N LEU A 43 21.95 12.15 19.10
CA LEU A 43 20.97 12.08 20.19
C LEU A 43 19.97 10.93 19.97
N ALA A 44 19.42 10.80 18.75
CA ALA A 44 18.52 9.71 18.40
C ALA A 44 19.19 8.33 18.57
N ARG A 45 20.47 8.18 18.19
CA ARG A 45 21.23 6.94 18.45
C ARG A 45 21.32 6.64 19.94
N GLN A 46 21.65 7.64 20.77
CA GLN A 46 21.72 7.45 22.21
C GLN A 46 20.37 7.04 22.82
N VAL A 47 19.27 7.64 22.35
CA VAL A 47 17.91 7.25 22.74
C VAL A 47 17.66 5.78 22.42
N VAL A 48 17.94 5.35 21.19
CA VAL A 48 17.73 3.95 20.77
C VAL A 48 18.62 2.96 21.53
N ILE A 49 19.87 3.32 21.81
CA ILE A 49 20.79 2.46 22.60
C ILE A 49 20.24 2.22 24.01
N LYS A 50 19.62 3.23 24.62
CA LYS A 50 19.09 3.17 25.99
C LYS A 50 17.76 2.41 26.13
N LEU A 51 17.05 2.15 25.03
CA LEU A 51 15.81 1.36 25.07
C LEU A 51 16.04 0.00 25.73
N MET A 52 15.16 -0.40 26.64
CA MET A 52 15.19 -1.70 27.31
C MET A 52 13.85 -2.41 27.10
N ALA A 53 13.89 -3.73 26.98
CA ALA A 53 12.68 -4.53 26.93
C ALA A 53 12.08 -4.61 28.33
N GLU A 54 10.80 -4.31 28.45
CA GLU A 54 10.05 -4.33 29.70
C GLU A 54 8.55 -4.51 29.43
N GLY A 55 7.79 -4.92 30.44
CA GLY A 55 6.33 -4.94 30.41
C GLY A 55 5.70 -5.95 29.43
N GLY A 56 4.44 -5.69 29.08
CA GLY A 56 3.69 -6.41 28.04
C GLY A 56 3.55 -5.59 26.77
N THR A 57 2.44 -5.77 26.04
CA THR A 57 2.20 -5.12 24.74
C THR A 57 0.84 -4.42 24.74
N ASP A 58 0.82 -3.09 24.58
CA ASP A 58 -0.38 -2.29 24.33
C ASP A 58 -0.12 -1.37 23.13
N MET A 59 -0.53 -1.83 21.95
CA MET A 59 -0.24 -1.17 20.66
C MET A 59 -1.09 0.08 20.46
N GLY A 60 -2.31 0.10 21.02
CA GLY A 60 -3.30 1.14 20.76
C GLY A 60 -2.85 2.56 21.16
N PRO A 61 -2.41 2.78 22.41
CA PRO A 61 -1.89 4.07 22.85
C PRO A 61 -0.62 4.48 22.10
N ALA A 62 0.19 3.53 21.65
CA ALA A 62 1.41 3.80 20.90
C ALA A 62 1.11 4.40 19.51
N VAL A 63 0.14 3.82 18.79
CA VAL A 63 -0.32 4.35 17.49
C VAL A 63 -0.99 5.73 17.67
N GLU A 64 -1.77 5.92 18.74
CA GLU A 64 -2.39 7.22 19.03
C GLU A 64 -1.33 8.28 19.35
N GLU A 65 -0.33 7.97 20.17
CA GLU A 65 0.76 8.91 20.50
C GLU A 65 1.54 9.32 19.24
N ALA A 66 1.87 8.36 18.36
CA ALA A 66 2.50 8.65 17.07
C ALA A 66 1.62 9.56 16.19
N THR A 67 0.31 9.33 16.18
CA THR A 67 -0.66 10.18 15.49
C THR A 67 -0.69 11.60 16.08
N VAL A 68 -0.71 11.74 17.40
CA VAL A 68 -0.66 13.03 18.10
C VAL A 68 0.61 13.80 17.75
N ILE A 69 1.77 13.15 17.75
CA ILE A 69 3.05 13.75 17.34
C ILE A 69 2.96 14.31 15.92
N LEU A 70 2.40 13.56 14.97
CA LEU A 70 2.28 14.00 13.58
C LEU A 70 1.23 15.12 13.40
N ARG A 71 0.18 15.17 14.24
CA ARG A 71 -0.81 16.27 14.28
C ARG A 71 -0.26 17.57 14.83
N GLN A 72 0.74 17.52 15.71
CA GLN A 72 1.38 18.70 16.28
C GLN A 72 2.15 19.53 15.23
N ARG A 73 2.41 18.96 14.04
CA ARG A 73 3.00 19.68 12.91
C ARG A 73 2.09 20.82 12.43
N GLY A 74 2.70 21.93 12.06
CA GLY A 74 1.98 23.09 11.52
C GLY A 74 1.23 22.74 10.22
N PRO A 75 0.15 23.48 9.85
CA PRO A 75 -0.60 23.22 8.62
C PRO A 75 0.27 23.19 7.36
N GLU A 76 1.22 24.13 7.24
CA GLU A 76 2.17 24.18 6.11
C GLU A 76 3.04 22.93 6.03
N GLU A 77 3.48 22.41 7.17
CA GLU A 77 4.29 21.19 7.23
C GLU A 77 3.46 19.97 6.84
N ARG A 78 2.22 19.88 7.32
CA ARG A 78 1.33 18.76 6.97
C ARG A 78 0.96 18.75 5.48
N SER A 79 0.90 19.90 4.83
CA SER A 79 0.62 20.00 3.39
C SER A 79 1.84 19.82 2.48
N SER A 80 3.05 19.80 3.04
CA SER A 80 4.31 19.74 2.25
C SER A 80 5.24 18.60 2.64
N ARG A 81 4.98 17.94 3.77
CA ARG A 81 5.82 16.84 4.27
C ARG A 81 4.97 15.64 4.62
N VAL A 82 5.36 14.51 4.04
CA VAL A 82 4.74 13.22 4.32
C VAL A 82 4.90 12.91 5.80
N GLY A 83 3.80 12.50 6.44
CA GLY A 83 3.84 11.90 7.77
C GLY A 83 3.67 10.39 7.64
N ARG A 84 4.57 9.63 8.27
CA ARG A 84 4.49 8.18 8.34
C ARG A 84 4.78 7.68 9.74
N ILE A 85 4.10 6.61 10.11
CA ILE A 85 4.37 5.84 11.32
C ILE A 85 5.05 4.56 10.87
N ILE A 86 6.23 4.27 11.41
CA ILE A 86 6.87 2.96 11.26
C ILE A 86 6.68 2.24 12.59
N PHE A 87 5.88 1.19 12.58
CA PHE A 87 5.42 0.51 13.79
C PHE A 87 6.01 -0.89 13.86
N LEU A 88 6.71 -1.22 14.94
CA LEU A 88 7.40 -2.50 15.09
C LEU A 88 6.82 -3.26 16.29
N SER A 89 6.53 -4.55 16.13
CA SER A 89 6.19 -5.40 17.26
C SER A 89 6.55 -6.87 17.03
N ASP A 90 7.01 -7.51 18.10
CA ASP A 90 7.19 -8.95 18.28
C ASP A 90 6.09 -9.55 19.20
N GLY A 91 5.15 -8.73 19.67
CA GLY A 91 4.15 -9.12 20.66
C GLY A 91 2.73 -9.28 20.09
N GLU A 92 1.86 -9.82 20.93
CA GLU A 92 0.42 -9.96 20.65
C GLU A 92 -0.39 -8.87 21.37
N ASP A 93 -1.42 -8.35 20.68
CA ASP A 93 -2.39 -7.42 21.27
C ASP A 93 -3.76 -7.59 20.60
N ASN A 94 -4.55 -8.54 21.11
CA ASN A 94 -5.90 -8.79 20.59
C ASN A 94 -6.89 -7.63 20.85
N PHE A 95 -6.61 -6.75 21.82
CA PHE A 95 -7.52 -5.63 22.15
C PHE A 95 -7.52 -4.56 21.07
N ILE A 96 -6.45 -4.49 20.26
CA ILE A 96 -6.34 -3.53 19.16
C ILE A 96 -7.49 -3.65 18.17
N LEU A 97 -8.01 -4.87 17.94
CA LEU A 97 -9.07 -5.16 16.96
C LEU A 97 -10.39 -4.46 17.26
N HIS A 98 -10.59 -4.00 18.50
CA HIS A 98 -11.77 -3.27 18.93
C HIS A 98 -11.56 -1.76 19.01
N ARG A 99 -10.35 -1.29 18.72
CA ARG A 99 -9.98 0.12 18.84
C ARG A 99 -10.21 0.85 17.52
N HIS A 100 -10.78 2.06 17.61
CA HIS A 100 -10.82 2.97 16.49
C HIS A 100 -9.44 3.58 16.27
N MET A 101 -8.96 3.56 15.02
CA MET A 101 -7.72 4.21 14.62
C MET A 101 -7.98 5.27 13.55
N SER A 102 -7.15 6.31 13.56
CA SER A 102 -7.20 7.37 12.56
C SER A 102 -6.50 6.92 11.28
N SER A 103 -7.11 7.21 10.13
CA SER A 103 -6.51 7.03 8.80
C SER A 103 -5.76 8.28 8.30
N GLU A 104 -5.43 9.23 9.19
CA GLU A 104 -4.76 10.49 8.82
C GLU A 104 -3.29 10.26 8.44
N PHE A 105 -2.61 9.32 9.11
CA PHE A 105 -1.21 8.99 8.85
C PHE A 105 -1.05 7.47 8.69
N PRO A 106 -0.63 7.00 7.51
CA PRO A 106 -0.33 5.59 7.29
C PRO A 106 0.73 5.04 8.22
N ALA A 107 0.41 3.87 8.80
CA ALA A 107 1.34 3.08 9.60
C ALA A 107 1.85 1.88 8.79
N GLU A 108 3.16 1.87 8.56
CA GLU A 108 3.87 0.72 8.01
C GLU A 108 4.25 -0.18 9.19
N THR A 109 3.57 -1.33 9.30
CA THR A 109 3.69 -2.22 10.44
C THR A 109 4.65 -3.37 10.13
N PHE A 110 5.54 -3.69 11.07
CA PHE A 110 6.55 -4.73 10.95
C PHE A 110 6.35 -5.75 12.06
N GLY A 111 5.88 -6.93 11.67
CA GLY A 111 5.86 -8.12 12.52
C GLY A 111 7.25 -8.72 12.60
N LEU A 112 7.82 -8.72 13.80
CA LEU A 112 9.15 -9.25 14.06
C LEU A 112 9.02 -10.66 14.63
N ASP A 113 9.86 -11.57 14.16
CA ASP A 113 9.94 -12.96 14.64
C ASP A 113 8.67 -13.82 14.40
N ALA A 114 8.62 -15.04 14.94
CA ALA A 114 7.53 -16.00 14.70
C ALA A 114 6.37 -15.88 15.69
N HIS A 115 6.51 -15.06 16.73
CA HIS A 115 5.56 -14.89 17.84
C HIS A 115 4.74 -13.60 17.76
N HIS A 116 5.05 -12.69 16.83
CA HIS A 116 4.21 -11.51 16.62
C HIS A 116 2.78 -11.89 16.24
N ASP A 117 1.84 -10.99 16.53
CA ASP A 117 0.46 -11.12 16.09
C ASP A 117 0.25 -10.48 14.69
N PRO A 118 0.17 -11.28 13.62
CA PRO A 118 -0.03 -10.75 12.27
C PRO A 118 -1.42 -10.14 12.09
N LYS A 119 -2.44 -10.55 12.86
CA LYS A 119 -3.80 -10.00 12.79
C LYS A 119 -3.83 -8.59 13.37
N ALA A 120 -3.23 -8.39 14.55
CA ALA A 120 -3.11 -7.09 15.19
C ALA A 120 -2.40 -6.07 14.30
N LEU A 121 -1.24 -6.45 13.75
CA LEU A 121 -0.42 -5.57 12.92
C LEU A 121 -1.04 -5.27 11.56
N ARG A 122 -1.70 -6.26 10.94
CA ARG A 122 -2.52 -6.02 9.74
C ARG A 122 -3.67 -5.06 10.05
N TYR A 123 -4.37 -5.23 11.17
CA TYR A 123 -5.48 -4.36 11.55
C TYR A 123 -5.02 -2.90 11.69
N ILE A 124 -3.85 -2.64 12.29
CA ILE A 124 -3.25 -1.30 12.35
C ILE A 124 -2.98 -0.78 10.92
N ALA A 125 -2.35 -1.57 10.06
CA ALA A 125 -2.06 -1.17 8.68
C ALA A 125 -3.35 -0.82 7.90
N ASP A 126 -4.35 -1.71 7.91
CA ASP A 126 -5.62 -1.53 7.20
C ASP A 126 -6.37 -0.28 7.69
N ARG A 127 -6.42 -0.04 9.01
CA ARG A 127 -7.16 1.10 9.58
C ARG A 127 -6.45 2.43 9.41
N THR A 128 -5.13 2.42 9.24
CA THR A 128 -4.33 3.63 9.04
C THR A 128 -4.04 3.91 7.56
N MET A 129 -4.46 3.04 6.63
CA MET A 129 -4.12 3.10 5.19
C MET A 129 -2.63 2.84 4.90
N GLY A 130 -1.99 2.03 5.74
CA GLY A 130 -0.61 1.59 5.57
C GLY A 130 -0.48 0.20 4.94
N VAL A 131 0.65 -0.44 5.23
CA VAL A 131 0.96 -1.81 4.79
C VAL A 131 1.54 -2.60 5.95
N TYR A 132 1.30 -3.91 5.93
CA TYR A 132 1.88 -4.84 6.89
C TYR A 132 3.00 -5.65 6.23
N SER A 133 4.15 -5.63 6.88
CA SER A 133 5.36 -6.36 6.55
C SER A 133 5.59 -7.39 7.65
N TYR A 134 5.90 -8.64 7.29
CA TYR A 134 6.41 -9.60 8.25
C TYR A 134 7.87 -9.89 7.93
N VAL A 135 8.69 -10.01 8.98
CA VAL A 135 10.13 -10.18 8.84
C VAL A 135 10.63 -11.29 9.75
N ASN A 136 11.29 -12.27 9.13
CA ASN A 136 11.87 -13.42 9.82
C ASN A 136 13.15 -13.01 10.59
N GLN A 137 13.56 -13.84 11.56
CA GLN A 137 14.39 -13.47 12.71
C GLN A 137 15.83 -12.99 12.44
N ASP A 138 16.38 -13.13 11.24
CA ASP A 138 17.75 -12.68 11.01
C ASP A 138 17.85 -11.14 10.92
N LEU A 139 19.04 -10.61 11.20
CA LEU A 139 19.21 -9.16 11.28
C LEU A 139 19.18 -8.51 9.90
N ASP A 140 19.66 -9.21 8.89
CA ASP A 140 19.85 -8.64 7.56
C ASP A 140 18.50 -8.56 6.85
N THR A 141 17.61 -9.54 7.04
CA THR A 141 16.21 -9.49 6.60
C THR A 141 15.46 -8.31 7.18
N ILE A 142 15.67 -8.01 8.46
CA ILE A 142 15.14 -6.81 9.12
C ILE A 142 15.66 -5.57 8.41
N LYS A 143 16.98 -5.40 8.27
CA LYS A 143 17.53 -4.23 7.56
C LYS A 143 17.00 -4.10 6.14
N HIS A 144 16.87 -5.20 5.40
CA HIS A 144 16.29 -5.22 4.05
C HIS A 144 14.85 -4.71 4.04
N ALA A 145 14.02 -5.13 5.01
CA ALA A 145 12.65 -4.67 5.13
C ALA A 145 12.56 -3.15 5.40
N PHE A 146 13.40 -2.66 6.31
CA PHE A 146 13.51 -1.22 6.58
C PHE A 146 14.05 -0.45 5.38
N ALA A 147 15.02 -0.99 4.65
CA ALA A 147 15.55 -0.40 3.43
C ALA A 147 14.48 -0.28 2.34
N GLN A 148 13.65 -1.31 2.15
CA GLN A 148 12.54 -1.24 1.20
C GLN A 148 11.55 -0.14 1.57
N SER A 149 11.08 -0.13 2.83
CA SER A 149 10.15 0.90 3.33
C SER A 149 10.73 2.31 3.21
N LEU A 150 11.96 2.50 3.68
CA LEU A 150 12.62 3.80 3.67
C LEU A 150 12.94 4.29 2.25
N GLY A 151 13.38 3.41 1.36
CA GLY A 151 13.60 3.74 -0.05
C GLY A 151 12.33 4.23 -0.74
N GLY A 152 11.18 3.62 -0.44
CA GLY A 152 9.87 4.12 -0.85
C GLY A 152 9.59 5.52 -0.28
N LEU A 153 9.59 5.65 1.04
CA LEU A 153 9.25 6.89 1.75
C LEU A 153 10.13 8.09 1.32
N MET A 154 11.42 7.88 1.12
CA MET A 154 12.35 8.93 0.68
C MET A 154 12.17 9.33 -0.79
N SER A 155 11.40 8.56 -1.55
CA SER A 155 11.14 8.79 -2.97
C SER A 155 9.75 9.35 -3.26
N VAL A 156 9.00 9.80 -2.24
CA VAL A 156 7.68 10.42 -2.47
C VAL A 156 7.81 11.65 -3.35
N THR A 157 7.11 11.64 -4.48
CA THR A 157 7.11 12.72 -5.48
C THR A 157 5.85 13.56 -5.45
N THR A 158 4.75 12.99 -4.96
CA THR A 158 3.42 13.59 -5.06
C THR A 158 2.57 13.20 -3.86
N MET A 159 1.80 14.16 -3.34
CA MET A 159 0.88 14.01 -2.21
C MET A 159 -0.53 14.45 -2.59
N ASP A 160 -1.51 14.06 -1.78
CA ASP A 160 -2.93 14.40 -1.91
C ASP A 160 -3.42 14.21 -3.34
N ILE A 161 -3.20 13.07 -3.98
CA ILE A 161 -3.59 12.87 -5.38
C ILE A 161 -5.10 12.64 -5.43
N GLN A 162 -5.75 13.29 -6.38
CA GLN A 162 -7.14 13.08 -6.70
C GLN A 162 -7.25 12.72 -8.18
N VAL A 163 -7.84 11.57 -8.47
CA VAL A 163 -8.23 11.17 -9.84
C VAL A 163 -9.72 11.47 -9.98
N ASN A 164 -10.09 12.28 -10.96
CA ASN A 164 -11.49 12.56 -11.25
C ASN A 164 -11.90 11.86 -12.55
N LEU A 165 -13.09 11.31 -12.50
CA LEU A 165 -13.72 10.54 -13.56
C LEU A 165 -15.01 11.26 -13.94
N GLN A 166 -15.21 11.53 -15.23
CA GLN A 166 -16.41 12.17 -15.74
C GLN A 166 -16.92 11.42 -16.97
N THR A 167 -18.12 10.86 -16.90
CA THR A 167 -18.75 10.20 -18.05
C THR A 167 -19.47 11.22 -18.93
N VAL A 168 -19.59 10.89 -20.21
CA VAL A 168 -20.49 11.62 -21.11
C VAL A 168 -21.97 11.30 -20.82
N ASP A 169 -22.87 12.14 -21.34
CA ASP A 169 -24.30 12.03 -21.07
C ASP A 169 -24.86 10.65 -21.40
N GLY A 170 -25.61 10.08 -20.45
CA GLY A 170 -26.28 8.79 -20.55
C GLY A 170 -25.36 7.57 -20.41
N ILE A 171 -24.11 7.74 -19.97
CA ILE A 171 -23.28 6.65 -19.42
C ILE A 171 -23.22 6.87 -17.91
N THR A 172 -23.16 5.79 -17.14
CA THR A 172 -23.05 5.89 -15.67
C THR A 172 -21.95 4.98 -15.13
N ILE A 173 -21.29 5.41 -14.08
CA ILE A 173 -20.32 4.62 -13.30
C ILE A 173 -21.10 3.74 -12.33
N SER A 174 -21.01 2.43 -12.50
CA SER A 174 -21.70 1.48 -11.61
C SER A 174 -20.86 1.15 -10.38
N TYR A 175 -19.56 0.96 -10.57
CA TYR A 175 -18.64 0.54 -9.51
C TYR A 175 -17.19 0.91 -9.87
N ILE A 176 -16.36 1.14 -8.85
CA ILE A 176 -14.92 1.36 -9.00
C ILE A 176 -14.22 0.39 -8.06
N HIS A 177 -13.35 -0.45 -8.61
CA HIS A 177 -12.46 -1.27 -7.83
C HIS A 177 -11.19 -0.49 -7.51
N SER A 178 -11.16 0.17 -6.36
CA SER A 178 -10.07 1.06 -5.93
C SER A 178 -9.13 0.46 -4.88
N GLY A 179 -9.31 -0.79 -4.47
CA GLY A 179 -8.52 -1.38 -3.39
C GLY A 179 -8.76 -0.68 -2.06
N SER A 180 -7.70 -0.25 -1.36
CA SER A 180 -7.84 0.49 -0.10
C SER A 180 -8.23 1.96 -0.28
N TYR A 181 -8.15 2.50 -1.51
CA TYR A 181 -8.32 3.93 -1.76
C TYR A 181 -9.78 4.38 -1.71
N ARG A 182 -10.02 5.52 -1.06
CA ARG A 182 -11.36 6.09 -0.92
C ARG A 182 -11.87 6.55 -2.28
N THR A 183 -13.13 6.21 -2.54
CA THR A 183 -13.86 6.67 -3.72
C THR A 183 -15.13 7.38 -3.36
N SER A 184 -15.52 8.37 -4.17
CA SER A 184 -16.86 8.94 -4.13
C SER A 184 -17.47 8.90 -5.54
N ILE A 185 -18.74 8.52 -5.64
CA ILE A 185 -19.50 8.54 -6.90
C ILE A 185 -20.68 9.48 -6.68
N THR A 186 -20.92 10.40 -7.61
CA THR A 186 -22.02 11.36 -7.53
C THR A 186 -23.39 10.66 -7.57
N SER A 187 -24.44 11.33 -7.10
CA SER A 187 -25.79 10.77 -7.08
C SER A 187 -26.33 10.44 -8.47
N ASP A 188 -25.94 11.21 -9.49
CA ASP A 188 -26.28 10.95 -10.90
C ASP A 188 -25.37 9.88 -11.55
N LYS A 189 -24.38 9.37 -10.81
CA LYS A 189 -23.40 8.37 -11.24
C LYS A 189 -22.60 8.77 -12.49
N ARG A 190 -22.52 10.06 -12.82
CA ARG A 190 -21.75 10.54 -13.97
C ARG A 190 -20.36 11.02 -13.62
N SER A 191 -20.08 11.24 -12.33
CA SER A 191 -18.77 11.67 -11.89
C SER A 191 -18.32 10.83 -10.70
N ALA A 192 -17.00 10.64 -10.59
CA ALA A 192 -16.42 10.00 -9.44
C ALA A 192 -15.03 10.54 -9.12
N THR A 193 -14.60 10.37 -7.87
CA THR A 193 -13.25 10.72 -7.42
C THR A 193 -12.59 9.53 -6.75
N ILE A 194 -11.28 9.38 -6.95
CA ILE A 194 -10.41 8.43 -6.23
C ILE A 194 -9.32 9.23 -5.52
N GLU A 195 -9.17 9.02 -4.22
CA GLU A 195 -8.19 9.72 -3.38
C GLU A 195 -6.99 8.80 -3.07
N VAL A 196 -5.81 9.23 -3.50
CA VAL A 196 -4.54 8.52 -3.25
C VAL A 196 -3.64 9.43 -2.39
N PRO A 197 -3.28 9.05 -1.15
CA PRO A 197 -2.55 9.94 -0.23
C PRO A 197 -1.21 10.44 -0.76
N ASP A 198 -0.45 9.56 -1.41
CA ASP A 198 0.87 9.85 -1.95
C ASP A 198 1.32 8.77 -2.94
N LEU A 199 2.33 9.10 -3.75
CA LEU A 199 3.05 8.13 -4.60
C LEU A 199 4.56 8.29 -4.47
N TYR A 200 5.23 7.15 -4.48
CA TYR A 200 6.68 7.05 -4.67
C TYR A 200 7.06 7.27 -6.15
N ALA A 201 8.29 7.70 -6.39
CA ALA A 201 8.82 7.85 -7.74
C ALA A 201 8.77 6.51 -8.49
N GLY A 202 8.01 6.44 -9.58
CA GLY A 202 7.82 5.22 -10.38
C GLY A 202 6.75 4.26 -9.83
N GLU A 203 6.03 4.62 -8.77
CA GLU A 203 4.90 3.84 -8.27
C GLU A 203 3.69 4.01 -9.19
N GLN A 204 3.03 2.90 -9.55
CA GLN A 204 1.83 2.87 -10.37
C GLN A 204 0.64 2.34 -9.58
N LYS A 205 -0.53 2.96 -9.77
CA LYS A 205 -1.82 2.50 -9.23
C LYS A 205 -2.77 2.24 -10.39
N ASN A 206 -3.36 1.06 -10.39
CA ASN A 206 -4.32 0.61 -11.39
C ASN A 206 -5.71 0.54 -10.75
N PHE A 207 -6.71 1.05 -11.45
CA PHE A 207 -8.10 1.05 -10.99
C PHE A 207 -9.00 0.49 -12.09
N ILE A 208 -9.97 -0.34 -11.71
CA ILE A 208 -10.99 -0.84 -12.65
C ILE A 208 -12.28 -0.06 -12.45
N VAL A 209 -12.77 0.57 -13.51
CA VAL A 209 -14.01 1.35 -13.50
C VAL A 209 -15.04 0.62 -14.34
N TYR A 210 -16.17 0.27 -13.73
CA TYR A 210 -17.28 -0.37 -14.40
C TYR A 210 -18.28 0.69 -14.86
N LEU A 211 -18.59 0.68 -16.16
CA LEU A 211 -19.51 1.62 -16.80
C LEU A 211 -20.75 0.89 -17.29
N ASN A 212 -21.92 1.50 -17.08
CA ASN A 212 -23.16 1.11 -17.75
C ASN A 212 -23.30 1.93 -19.03
N VAL A 213 -23.32 1.24 -20.17
CA VAL A 213 -23.45 1.85 -21.48
C VAL A 213 -24.77 1.41 -22.12
N PRO A 214 -25.66 2.35 -22.50
CA PRO A 214 -26.89 2.02 -23.23
C PRO A 214 -26.61 1.37 -24.60
N GLU A 215 -27.45 0.42 -24.98
CA GLU A 215 -27.42 -0.21 -26.31
C GLU A 215 -27.57 0.85 -27.43
N GLY A 216 -26.84 0.66 -28.53
CA GLY A 216 -26.92 1.52 -29.71
C GLY A 216 -26.13 2.84 -29.64
N LYS A 217 -25.45 3.15 -28.53
CA LYS A 217 -24.52 4.28 -28.48
C LYS A 217 -23.19 3.95 -29.17
N GLN A 218 -22.91 4.64 -30.27
CA GLN A 218 -21.61 4.58 -30.97
C GLN A 218 -20.68 5.75 -30.61
N ASN A 219 -20.83 6.32 -29.41
CA ASN A 219 -19.94 7.39 -28.98
C ASN A 219 -18.50 6.87 -28.95
N HIS A 220 -17.57 7.68 -29.44
CA HIS A 220 -16.14 7.36 -29.41
C HIS A 220 -15.50 7.76 -28.08
N GLN A 221 -16.24 8.37 -27.16
CA GLN A 221 -15.75 8.81 -25.85
C GLN A 221 -16.77 8.44 -24.77
N PHE A 222 -16.30 7.76 -23.72
CA PHE A 222 -17.14 7.24 -22.64
C PHE A 222 -16.86 7.96 -21.33
N LEU A 223 -15.58 8.25 -21.09
CA LEU A 223 -15.07 8.71 -19.82
C LEU A 223 -13.89 9.65 -20.05
N THR A 224 -13.92 10.81 -19.44
CA THR A 224 -12.77 11.69 -19.29
C THR A 224 -12.16 11.45 -17.91
N VAL A 225 -10.85 11.29 -17.87
CA VAL A 225 -10.05 11.12 -16.66
C VAL A 225 -9.14 12.32 -16.53
N ASN A 226 -9.15 12.97 -15.38
CA ASN A 226 -8.15 13.96 -15.03
C ASN A 226 -7.70 13.78 -13.59
N GLY A 227 -6.81 14.63 -13.13
CA GLY A 227 -6.41 14.58 -11.75
C GLY A 227 -5.69 15.82 -11.28
N SER A 228 -5.37 15.80 -9.99
CA SER A 228 -4.56 16.83 -9.38
C SER A 228 -3.75 16.26 -8.24
N TYR A 229 -2.63 16.93 -7.92
CA TYR A 229 -1.77 16.52 -6.82
C TYR A 229 -1.06 17.73 -6.20
N ARG A 230 -0.40 17.51 -5.06
CA ARG A 230 0.55 18.45 -4.46
C ARG A 230 1.96 17.93 -4.59
N ASN A 231 2.89 18.82 -4.92
CA ASN A 231 4.31 18.50 -4.88
C ASN A 231 4.87 18.84 -3.49
N PRO A 232 5.37 17.88 -2.70
CA PRO A 232 5.91 18.14 -1.36
C PRO A 232 7.09 19.13 -1.38
N LYS A 233 7.83 19.22 -2.49
CA LYS A 233 8.97 20.13 -2.64
C LYS A 233 8.57 21.58 -2.97
N ILE A 234 7.32 21.82 -3.35
CA ILE A 234 6.79 23.14 -3.75
C ILE A 234 5.60 23.48 -2.85
N SER A 235 5.89 23.72 -1.56
CA SER A 235 4.91 23.72 -0.47
C SER A 235 3.82 24.80 -0.51
N LYS A 236 4.03 25.89 -1.28
CA LYS A 236 3.19 27.10 -1.22
C LYS A 236 2.24 27.28 -2.40
N GLU A 237 2.23 26.34 -3.35
CA GLU A 237 1.43 26.45 -4.56
C GLU A 237 0.10 25.70 -4.44
N ALA A 238 -0.86 26.10 -5.29
CA ALA A 238 -2.11 25.38 -5.45
C ALA A 238 -1.85 23.95 -5.96
N ARG A 239 -2.87 23.10 -5.88
CA ARG A 239 -2.80 21.75 -6.45
C ARG A 239 -2.46 21.85 -7.95
N ILE A 240 -1.44 21.12 -8.38
CA ILE A 240 -1.08 21.00 -9.78
C ILE A 240 -2.19 20.20 -10.46
N GLN A 241 -2.80 20.77 -11.49
CA GLN A 241 -3.81 20.10 -12.31
C GLN A 241 -3.12 19.32 -13.43
N LEU A 242 -3.62 18.12 -13.69
CA LEU A 242 -3.23 17.32 -14.84
C LEU A 242 -4.21 17.56 -15.98
N ASP A 243 -3.71 17.44 -17.20
CA ASP A 243 -4.54 17.55 -18.40
C ASP A 243 -5.57 16.42 -18.48
N ASP A 244 -6.69 16.71 -19.16
CA ASP A 244 -7.72 15.72 -19.41
C ASP A 244 -7.21 14.62 -20.35
N SER A 245 -7.59 13.37 -20.03
CA SER A 245 -7.37 12.19 -20.85
C SER A 245 -8.71 11.55 -21.18
N ASP A 246 -9.05 11.52 -22.47
CA ASP A 246 -10.31 10.96 -22.94
C ASP A 246 -10.18 9.48 -23.26
N LEU A 247 -11.00 8.66 -22.60
CA LEU A 247 -11.08 7.22 -22.83
C LEU A 247 -12.16 6.90 -23.87
N ALA A 248 -11.70 6.34 -24.97
CA ALA A 248 -12.48 5.85 -26.10
C ALA A 248 -12.56 4.32 -26.07
N VAL A 249 -13.77 3.74 -26.17
CA VAL A 249 -13.94 2.29 -26.31
C VAL A 249 -14.80 2.02 -27.54
N LEU A 250 -14.27 1.29 -28.52
CA LEU A 250 -15.08 0.86 -29.65
C LEU A 250 -15.95 -0.33 -29.20
N LEU A 251 -17.26 -0.15 -29.17
CA LEU A 251 -18.17 -1.28 -28.97
C LEU A 251 -18.12 -2.18 -30.22
N PRO A 252 -17.99 -3.51 -30.06
CA PRO A 252 -18.04 -4.42 -31.20
C PRO A 252 -19.34 -4.24 -31.98
N ASN A 253 -19.25 -4.03 -33.29
CA ASN A 253 -20.43 -4.04 -34.14
C ASN A 253 -21.06 -5.43 -34.11
N VAL A 254 -22.33 -5.51 -33.72
CA VAL A 254 -23.13 -6.74 -33.58
C VAL A 254 -23.22 -7.53 -34.92
N GLU A 255 -22.82 -6.93 -36.04
CA GLU A 255 -22.88 -7.53 -37.39
C GLU A 255 -21.54 -8.10 -37.91
N ALA A 256 -20.44 -8.01 -37.16
CA ALA A 256 -19.18 -8.61 -37.59
C ALA A 256 -19.17 -10.13 -37.31
N ASN A 257 -19.03 -10.91 -38.38
CA ASN A 257 -18.98 -12.37 -38.37
C ASN A 257 -18.06 -12.95 -37.28
N THR A 258 -18.54 -14.07 -36.73
CA THR A 258 -18.05 -14.97 -35.65
C THR A 258 -16.56 -15.42 -35.65
N SER A 259 -15.58 -14.54 -35.89
CA SER A 259 -14.16 -14.83 -35.61
C SER A 259 -13.41 -13.80 -34.77
N ASP A 260 -13.91 -12.57 -34.62
CA ASP A 260 -13.34 -11.61 -33.68
C ASP A 260 -13.89 -11.87 -32.28
N LYS A 261 -13.33 -12.90 -31.63
CA LYS A 261 -13.51 -13.08 -30.18
C LYS A 261 -13.09 -11.78 -29.51
N THR A 262 -14.02 -11.17 -28.78
CA THR A 262 -13.81 -10.02 -27.90
C THR A 262 -12.59 -10.28 -27.02
N THR A 263 -11.43 -9.82 -27.44
CA THR A 263 -10.19 -10.12 -26.73
C THR A 263 -10.08 -9.08 -25.61
N VAL A 264 -10.16 -9.54 -24.36
CA VAL A 264 -9.99 -8.66 -23.19
C VAL A 264 -8.60 -8.03 -23.27
N CYS A 265 -8.50 -6.72 -23.08
CA CYS A 265 -7.21 -6.03 -23.04
C CYS A 265 -6.29 -6.72 -22.02
N PRO A 266 -5.04 -7.10 -22.38
CA PRO A 266 -4.16 -7.85 -21.48
C PRO A 266 -3.92 -7.16 -20.13
N ASP A 267 -3.80 -5.84 -20.11
CA ASP A 267 -3.60 -5.08 -18.87
C ASP A 267 -4.84 -5.12 -17.97
N VAL A 268 -6.03 -5.03 -18.57
CA VAL A 268 -7.31 -5.18 -17.85
C VAL A 268 -7.45 -6.61 -17.34
N ALA A 269 -7.10 -7.60 -18.16
CA ALA A 269 -7.15 -9.01 -17.78
C ALA A 269 -6.20 -9.32 -16.61
N ALA A 270 -4.96 -8.81 -16.65
CA ALA A 270 -3.97 -8.94 -15.58
C ALA A 270 -4.50 -8.38 -14.25
N GLU A 271 -5.18 -7.24 -14.31
CA GLU A 271 -5.73 -6.61 -13.12
C GLU A 271 -6.97 -7.36 -12.61
N LEU A 272 -7.86 -7.82 -13.49
CA LEU A 272 -9.02 -8.62 -13.10
C LEU A 272 -8.64 -9.93 -12.40
N ILE A 273 -7.62 -10.67 -12.90
CA ILE A 273 -7.18 -11.90 -12.22
C ILE A 273 -6.54 -11.62 -10.86
N ARG A 274 -5.81 -10.51 -10.72
CA ARG A 274 -5.22 -10.09 -9.42
C ARG A 274 -6.32 -9.76 -8.42
N LEU A 275 -7.36 -9.05 -8.84
CA LEU A 275 -8.50 -8.68 -7.99
C LEU A 275 -9.33 -9.91 -7.59
N GLN A 276 -9.60 -10.82 -8.53
CA GLN A 276 -10.30 -12.07 -8.24
C GLN A 276 -9.53 -12.92 -7.23
N LEU A 277 -8.22 -13.10 -7.43
CA LEU A 277 -7.38 -13.82 -6.46
C LEU A 277 -7.42 -13.14 -5.09
N MET A 278 -7.33 -11.80 -5.05
CA MET A 278 -7.35 -11.02 -3.81
C MET A 278 -8.67 -11.19 -3.05
N GLU A 279 -9.80 -11.25 -3.75
CA GLU A 279 -11.11 -11.52 -3.15
C GLU A 279 -11.14 -12.90 -2.48
N TYR A 280 -10.72 -13.95 -3.19
CA TYR A 280 -10.67 -15.30 -2.61
C TYR A 280 -9.74 -15.37 -1.40
N VAL A 281 -8.51 -14.86 -1.53
CA VAL A 281 -7.53 -14.84 -0.43
C VAL A 281 -8.08 -14.09 0.79
N SER A 282 -8.80 -12.99 0.58
CA SER A 282 -9.43 -12.23 1.67
C SER A 282 -10.48 -13.04 2.42
N THR A 283 -11.33 -13.80 1.71
CA THR A 283 -12.37 -14.64 2.34
C THR A 283 -11.80 -15.81 3.14
N MET A 284 -10.60 -16.28 2.78
CA MET A 284 -9.96 -17.45 3.38
C MET A 284 -8.87 -17.10 4.39
N ALA A 285 -8.57 -15.81 4.58
CA ALA A 285 -7.41 -15.36 5.34
C ALA A 285 -7.42 -15.83 6.81
N ASP A 286 -8.62 -15.99 7.39
CA ASP A 286 -8.80 -16.49 8.76
C ASP A 286 -8.84 -18.02 8.86
N ASP A 287 -9.47 -18.67 7.88
CA ASP A 287 -9.75 -20.12 7.81
C ASP A 287 -9.08 -20.78 6.59
N ALA A 288 -7.76 -20.55 6.46
CA ALA A 288 -6.99 -21.07 5.34
C ALA A 288 -7.00 -22.60 5.33
N THR A 289 -7.81 -23.17 4.44
CA THR A 289 -7.87 -24.62 4.20
C THR A 289 -6.81 -25.00 3.16
N PRO A 290 -5.83 -25.86 3.52
CA PRO A 290 -4.77 -26.24 2.59
C PRO A 290 -5.34 -26.85 1.31
N GLY A 291 -4.85 -26.38 0.16
CA GLY A 291 -5.20 -26.92 -1.15
C GLY A 291 -6.45 -26.34 -1.82
N VAL A 292 -7.22 -25.48 -1.16
CA VAL A 292 -8.34 -24.76 -1.81
C VAL A 292 -7.82 -23.62 -2.68
N LEU A 293 -6.87 -22.83 -2.18
CA LEU A 293 -6.34 -21.67 -2.89
C LEU A 293 -5.73 -22.02 -4.27
N PRO A 294 -4.89 -23.06 -4.42
CA PRO A 294 -4.38 -23.43 -5.75
C PRO A 294 -5.48 -23.84 -6.72
N ARG A 295 -6.54 -24.51 -6.25
CA ARG A 295 -7.66 -24.91 -7.12
C ARG A 295 -8.41 -23.70 -7.66
N LEU A 296 -8.73 -22.73 -6.79
CA LEU A 296 -9.36 -21.47 -7.20
C LEU A 296 -8.46 -20.68 -8.14
N TRP A 297 -7.15 -20.70 -7.90
CA TRP A 297 -6.20 -20.06 -8.80
C TRP A 297 -6.15 -20.71 -10.19
N GLU A 298 -6.18 -22.05 -10.27
CA GLU A 298 -6.31 -22.76 -11.56
C GLU A 298 -7.63 -22.40 -12.29
N GLU A 299 -8.73 -22.24 -11.56
CA GLU A 299 -10.00 -21.78 -12.13
C GLU A 299 -9.89 -20.36 -12.72
N ILE A 300 -9.21 -19.44 -12.02
CA ILE A 300 -8.93 -18.09 -12.54
C ILE A 300 -8.07 -18.16 -13.80
N LYS A 301 -7.00 -18.96 -13.81
CA LYS A 301 -6.14 -19.13 -15.00
C LYS A 301 -6.91 -19.67 -16.20
N CYS A 302 -7.87 -20.56 -15.97
CA CYS A 302 -8.74 -21.12 -17.00
C CYS A 302 -9.88 -20.20 -17.44
N SER A 303 -10.09 -19.05 -16.78
CA SER A 303 -11.10 -18.06 -17.17
C SER A 303 -10.73 -17.31 -18.46
N GLU A 304 -11.66 -16.52 -18.98
CA GLU A 304 -11.38 -15.62 -20.12
C GLU A 304 -10.28 -14.59 -19.78
N HIS A 305 -10.32 -14.02 -18.58
CA HIS A 305 -9.30 -13.08 -18.11
C HIS A 305 -7.95 -13.78 -17.92
N GLY A 306 -7.93 -14.98 -17.33
CA GLY A 306 -6.70 -15.76 -17.17
C GLY A 306 -6.01 -16.07 -18.49
N ARG A 307 -6.77 -16.44 -19.53
CA ARG A 307 -6.23 -16.67 -20.88
C ARG A 307 -5.78 -15.41 -21.61
N SER A 308 -6.30 -14.24 -21.22
CA SER A 308 -6.00 -12.96 -21.87
C SER A 308 -4.90 -12.18 -21.15
N ALA A 309 -4.60 -12.52 -19.89
CA ALA A 309 -3.57 -11.88 -19.10
C ALA A 309 -2.16 -12.24 -19.61
N PRO A 310 -1.17 -11.33 -19.49
CA PRO A 310 0.22 -11.63 -19.81
C PRO A 310 0.76 -12.78 -18.96
N GLU A 311 1.55 -13.65 -19.56
CA GLU A 311 2.19 -14.79 -18.88
C GLU A 311 3.00 -14.35 -17.65
N SER A 312 3.68 -13.21 -17.72
CA SER A 312 4.44 -12.65 -16.59
C SER A 312 3.56 -12.30 -15.39
N ALA A 313 2.32 -11.83 -15.61
CA ALA A 313 1.39 -11.52 -14.53
C ALA A 313 0.85 -12.81 -13.89
N VAL A 314 0.56 -13.83 -14.70
CA VAL A 314 0.12 -15.14 -14.23
C VAL A 314 1.23 -15.81 -13.41
N LEU A 315 2.47 -15.83 -13.91
CA LEU A 315 3.61 -16.41 -13.21
C LEU A 315 3.91 -15.71 -11.88
N ALA A 316 3.84 -14.38 -11.83
CA ALA A 316 4.04 -13.65 -10.58
C ALA A 316 2.99 -14.02 -9.51
N LEU A 317 1.73 -14.24 -9.92
CA LEU A 317 0.67 -14.68 -9.03
C LEU A 317 0.75 -16.18 -8.69
N ASP A 318 1.26 -17.03 -9.60
CA ASP A 318 1.60 -18.44 -9.30
C ASP A 318 2.63 -18.52 -8.16
N ASP A 319 3.70 -17.72 -8.24
CA ASP A 319 4.72 -17.65 -7.19
C ASP A 319 4.13 -17.17 -5.86
N ASP A 320 3.32 -16.10 -5.88
CA ASP A 320 2.66 -15.60 -4.67
C ASP A 320 1.70 -16.66 -4.06
N VAL A 321 0.95 -17.41 -4.87
CA VAL A 321 0.05 -18.48 -4.40
C VAL A 321 0.86 -19.61 -3.75
N ALA A 322 1.99 -19.99 -4.33
CA ALA A 322 2.87 -21.01 -3.76
C ALA A 322 3.43 -20.58 -2.40
N GLU A 323 3.89 -19.33 -2.28
CA GLU A 323 4.41 -18.78 -1.03
C GLU A 323 3.32 -18.64 0.05
N MET A 324 2.07 -18.30 -0.31
CA MET A 324 0.95 -18.32 0.64
C MET A 324 0.76 -19.68 1.30
N GLN A 325 0.98 -20.77 0.55
CA GLN A 325 0.88 -22.13 1.10
C GLN A 325 2.07 -22.49 2.01
N HIS A 326 3.24 -21.93 1.73
CA HIS A 326 4.47 -22.22 2.47
C HIS A 326 4.55 -21.42 3.78
N GLU A 327 4.35 -20.11 3.70
CA GLU A 327 4.59 -19.16 4.79
C GLU A 327 3.33 -18.89 5.64
N GLY A 328 2.13 -19.15 5.08
CA GLY A 328 0.87 -19.06 5.81
C GLY A 328 0.39 -17.63 6.10
N LYS A 329 -0.21 -17.42 7.28
CA LYS A 329 -0.96 -16.20 7.61
C LYS A 329 -0.16 -14.90 7.52
N PRO A 330 1.09 -14.80 8.03
CA PRO A 330 1.88 -13.58 7.91
C PRO A 330 2.07 -13.16 6.45
N PHE A 331 2.37 -14.12 5.56
CA PHE A 331 2.49 -13.86 4.13
C PHE A 331 1.16 -13.43 3.51
N ILE A 332 0.08 -14.17 3.77
CA ILE A 332 -1.25 -13.86 3.25
C ILE A 332 -1.66 -12.43 3.62
N PHE A 333 -1.50 -12.04 4.89
CA PHE A 333 -1.86 -10.71 5.35
C PHE A 333 -0.98 -9.63 4.76
N SER A 334 0.33 -9.87 4.67
CA SER A 334 1.26 -8.94 4.05
C SER A 334 0.92 -8.75 2.56
N TRP A 335 0.69 -9.83 1.83
CA TRP A 335 0.27 -9.83 0.44
C TRP A 335 -1.05 -9.07 0.24
N LEU A 336 -2.05 -9.28 1.10
CA LEU A 336 -3.33 -8.59 1.01
C LEU A 336 -3.17 -7.07 1.16
N THR A 337 -2.48 -6.60 2.20
CA THR A 337 -2.27 -5.14 2.38
C THR A 337 -1.49 -4.54 1.22
N SER A 338 -0.50 -5.27 0.69
CA SER A 338 0.29 -4.86 -0.47
C SER A 338 -0.54 -4.74 -1.74
N HIS A 339 -1.41 -5.70 -2.03
CA HIS A 339 -2.24 -5.70 -3.24
C HIS A 339 -3.43 -4.74 -3.12
N GLN A 340 -3.99 -4.55 -1.92
CA GLN A 340 -5.05 -3.56 -1.68
C GLN A 340 -4.53 -2.13 -1.84
N SER A 341 -3.35 -1.84 -1.30
CA SER A 341 -2.69 -0.54 -1.40
C SER A 341 -1.79 -0.42 -2.63
N GLN A 342 -1.67 -1.47 -3.46
CA GLN A 342 -0.76 -1.57 -4.61
C GLN A 342 0.64 -1.02 -4.31
N ARG A 343 1.19 -1.40 -3.15
CA ARG A 343 2.42 -0.87 -2.58
C ARG A 343 3.28 -2.01 -2.08
N ALA A 344 4.58 -1.92 -2.32
CA ALA A 344 5.50 -2.97 -1.90
C ALA A 344 5.53 -3.09 -0.37
N THR A 345 5.67 -4.33 0.09
CA THR A 345 5.84 -4.71 1.48
C THR A 345 6.81 -5.89 1.54
N THR A 346 7.33 -6.26 2.70
CA THR A 346 8.07 -7.52 2.81
C THR A 346 7.13 -8.68 3.11
N LYS A 347 7.10 -9.64 2.20
CA LYS A 347 6.32 -10.88 2.30
C LYS A 347 7.28 -12.04 2.60
N GLY A 348 8.01 -11.95 3.71
CA GLY A 348 9.18 -12.79 3.99
C GLY A 348 10.42 -12.19 3.32
N SER A 349 11.58 -12.32 3.95
CA SER A 349 12.79 -11.64 3.47
C SER A 349 13.93 -12.66 3.31
N PRO A 350 14.68 -12.62 2.19
CA PRO A 350 14.43 -11.75 1.02
C PRO A 350 13.14 -12.18 0.29
N SER A 351 12.26 -11.21 -0.01
CA SER A 351 10.99 -11.51 -0.69
C SER A 351 11.27 -11.80 -2.16
N LYS A 352 10.80 -12.93 -2.68
CA LYS A 352 10.84 -13.23 -4.12
C LYS A 352 9.85 -12.37 -4.92
N SER A 353 8.84 -11.82 -4.25
CA SER A 353 7.82 -10.96 -4.88
C SER A 353 8.39 -9.55 -5.08
N HIS A 354 8.52 -9.13 -6.34
CA HIS A 354 8.90 -7.77 -6.73
C HIS A 354 7.68 -6.86 -6.93
N ALA A 355 6.47 -7.34 -6.61
CA ALA A 355 5.23 -6.61 -6.82
C ALA A 355 5.30 -5.21 -6.19
N PHE A 356 5.02 -4.20 -7.01
CA PHE A 356 4.95 -2.77 -6.65
C PHE A 356 6.26 -2.15 -6.14
N ARG A 357 7.41 -2.83 -6.25
CA ARG A 357 8.70 -2.24 -5.89
C ARG A 357 9.06 -1.14 -6.89
N VAL A 358 9.67 -0.09 -6.37
CA VAL A 358 10.21 1.01 -7.17
C VAL A 358 11.73 1.05 -7.07
N ASN A 359 12.38 1.70 -8.04
CA ASN A 359 13.84 1.74 -8.14
C ASN A 359 14.51 2.23 -6.84
N ALA A 360 13.93 3.23 -6.18
CA ALA A 360 14.48 3.76 -4.92
C ALA A 360 14.54 2.71 -3.80
N MET A 361 13.58 1.77 -3.77
CA MET A 361 13.60 0.65 -2.83
C MET A 361 14.73 -0.32 -3.13
N GLU A 362 14.90 -0.69 -4.41
CA GLU A 362 15.95 -1.59 -4.88
C GLU A 362 17.36 -1.00 -4.64
N GLU A 363 17.52 0.31 -4.87
CA GLU A 363 18.77 1.03 -4.56
C GLU A 363 19.08 1.05 -3.07
N MET A 364 18.07 1.26 -2.22
CA MET A 364 18.25 1.27 -0.77
C MET A 364 18.58 -0.13 -0.25
N MET A 365 17.95 -1.19 -0.78
CA MET A 365 18.25 -2.57 -0.40
C MET A 365 19.68 -2.96 -0.77
N LYS A 366 20.19 -2.55 -1.94
CA LYS A 366 21.60 -2.77 -2.33
C LYS A 366 22.61 -2.11 -1.37
N LYS A 367 22.25 -1.01 -0.70
CA LYS A 367 23.10 -0.40 0.33
C LYS A 367 23.20 -1.21 1.61
N VAL A 368 22.25 -2.11 1.87
CA VAL A 368 22.31 -3.03 3.03
C VAL A 368 23.33 -4.14 2.79
N GLU A 369 23.53 -4.53 1.52
CA GLU A 369 24.43 -5.60 1.08
C GLU A 369 25.88 -5.15 0.92
N ALA A 370 26.12 -3.84 0.77
CA ALA A 370 27.42 -3.21 0.61
C ALA A 370 28.05 -2.86 1.96
#